data_AF-A0A9P7DUA5-F1
#
_entry.id   AF-A0A9P7DUA5-F1
#
_cell.length_a   1.000
_cell.length_b   1.000
_cell.length_c   1.000
_cell.angle_alpha   90.00
_cell.angle_beta   90.00
_cell.angle_gamma   90.00
#
_symmetry.space_group_name_H-M   'P 1'
#
loop_
_entity.id
_entity.type
_entity.pdbx_description
1 polymer ?
#
loop_
_entity_poly.entity_id
_entity_poly.type
_entity_poly.pdbx_seq_one_letter_code
_entity_poly.pdbx_strand_id
1 'polypeptide(L)'
;PEFLHLIHCKFYDHNAKWLICAVGDTEINFQFSVLQVITGFHHFHGGISKLKQVTGHAQCNVQCSIVAVSMDAVPSTMMTAVQALMDFQYLVQSPIIDDIQLTHISTALEEFHANKDAIIDSGFCCGQHGGVIENWYIPKLELMQSIVPSIRNTGVPLQWTTDTTEHAHITAIKDPAFSSNNNYDPQICRHLDRTNKC
;
A
#
# COMPACT_ATOMS: atom_id res chain seq x y z
N PRO A 1 5.38 12.49 -9.03
CA PRO A 1 5.04 11.63 -7.86
C PRO A 1 5.02 10.17 -8.32
N GLU A 2 5.76 9.31 -7.63
CA GLU A 2 5.83 7.87 -7.94
C GLU A 2 4.46 7.22 -7.74
N PHE A 3 3.91 6.62 -8.79
CA PHE A 3 2.55 6.07 -8.78
C PHE A 3 2.41 4.87 -7.84
N LEU A 4 3.39 3.95 -7.87
CA LEU A 4 3.35 2.73 -7.08
C LEU A 4 3.49 3.03 -5.57
N HIS A 5 4.47 3.84 -5.21
CA HIS A 5 4.66 4.32 -3.84
C HIS A 5 3.46 5.16 -3.37
N LEU A 6 2.85 5.99 -4.22
CA LEU A 6 1.65 6.74 -3.85
C LEU A 6 0.52 5.80 -3.42
N ILE A 7 0.31 4.71 -4.15
CA ILE A 7 -0.76 3.74 -3.92
C ILE A 7 -0.47 2.85 -2.71
N HIS A 8 0.73 2.28 -2.61
CA HIS A 8 1.11 1.42 -1.49
C HIS A 8 1.17 2.18 -0.17
N CYS A 9 1.79 3.37 -0.13
CA CYS A 9 1.83 4.15 1.11
C CYS A 9 0.43 4.59 1.54
N LYS A 10 -0.48 4.86 0.57
CA LYS A 10 -1.86 5.23 0.90
C LYS A 10 -2.61 4.12 1.63
N PHE A 11 -2.41 2.85 1.26
CA PHE A 11 -3.04 1.73 1.96
C PHE A 11 -2.78 1.78 3.47
N TYR A 12 -1.50 1.89 3.85
CA TYR A 12 -1.12 1.85 5.26
C TYR A 12 -1.48 3.17 5.97
N ASP A 13 -1.43 4.30 5.25
CA ASP A 13 -1.80 5.61 5.80
C ASP A 13 -3.30 5.73 6.13
N HIS A 14 -4.17 4.99 5.43
CA HIS A 14 -5.62 5.14 5.49
C HIS A 14 -6.35 3.81 5.71
N ASN A 15 -6.46 2.94 4.69
CA ASN A 15 -7.26 1.71 4.76
C ASN A 15 -6.92 0.86 6.00
N ALA A 16 -5.63 0.62 6.25
CA ALA A 16 -5.19 -0.14 7.40
C ALA A 16 -5.56 0.56 8.71
N LYS A 17 -5.39 1.89 8.79
CA LYS A 17 -5.75 2.66 9.99
C LYS A 17 -7.25 2.65 10.25
N TRP A 18 -8.09 2.79 9.22
CA TRP A 18 -9.54 2.75 9.37
C TRP A 18 -9.99 1.39 9.91
N LEU A 19 -9.44 0.29 9.38
CA LEU A 19 -9.74 -1.05 9.88
C LEU A 19 -9.18 -1.29 11.28
N ILE A 20 -7.96 -0.84 11.59
CA ILE A 20 -7.41 -0.91 12.96
C ILE A 20 -8.29 -0.11 13.94
N CYS A 21 -8.75 1.08 13.55
CA CYS A 21 -9.63 1.93 14.36
C CYS A 21 -10.99 1.24 14.62
N ALA A 22 -11.53 0.58 13.60
CA ALA A 22 -12.86 -0.04 13.65
C ALA A 22 -12.89 -1.39 14.36
N VAL A 23 -11.90 -2.26 14.10
CA VAL A 23 -11.76 -3.57 14.76
C VAL A 23 -11.21 -3.42 16.17
N GLY A 24 -10.33 -2.44 16.39
CA GLY A 24 -9.61 -2.21 17.62
C GLY A 24 -8.28 -2.98 17.68
N ASP A 25 -7.27 -2.34 18.29
CA ASP A 25 -5.89 -2.86 18.35
C ASP A 25 -5.80 -4.30 18.90
N THR A 26 -6.53 -4.60 19.97
CA THR A 26 -6.46 -5.92 20.62
C THR A 26 -6.95 -7.02 19.70
N GLU A 27 -8.12 -6.83 19.09
CA GLU A 27 -8.76 -7.85 18.26
C GLU A 27 -8.01 -8.03 16.94
N ILE A 28 -7.65 -6.94 16.27
CA ILE A 28 -6.93 -7.04 14.98
C ILE A 28 -5.56 -7.71 15.17
N ASN A 29 -4.83 -7.38 16.25
CA ASN A 29 -3.56 -8.03 16.54
C ASN A 29 -3.74 -9.52 16.86
N PHE A 30 -4.78 -9.88 17.63
CA PHE A 30 -5.09 -11.27 17.94
C PHE A 30 -5.36 -12.07 16.66
N GLN A 31 -6.23 -11.57 15.78
CA GLN A 31 -6.56 -12.22 14.53
C GLN A 31 -5.33 -12.40 13.62
N PHE A 32 -4.48 -11.38 13.49
CA PHE A 32 -3.22 -11.50 12.76
C PHE A 32 -2.24 -12.51 13.38
N SER A 33 -2.22 -12.63 14.72
CA SER A 33 -1.34 -13.56 15.42
C SER A 33 -1.75 -15.03 15.24
N VAL A 34 -3.04 -15.29 14.98
CA VAL A 34 -3.57 -16.65 14.77
C VAL A 34 -3.67 -17.04 13.29
N LEU A 35 -3.32 -16.14 12.36
CA LEU A 35 -3.24 -16.47 10.94
C LEU A 35 -2.26 -17.63 10.72
N GLN A 36 -2.66 -18.56 9.86
CA GLN A 36 -1.81 -19.67 9.44
C GLN A 36 -0.46 -19.16 8.92
N VAL A 37 0.61 -19.82 9.34
CA VAL A 37 1.96 -19.49 8.85
C VAL A 37 2.09 -20.04 7.43
N ILE A 38 2.25 -19.14 6.47
CA ILE A 38 2.45 -19.48 5.05
C ILE A 38 3.89 -19.16 4.66
N THR A 39 4.58 -20.12 4.07
CA THR A 39 5.94 -19.91 3.54
C THR A 39 5.94 -18.77 2.53
N GLY A 40 6.82 -17.79 2.71
CA GLY A 40 6.92 -16.61 1.84
C GLY A 40 6.04 -15.43 2.25
N PHE A 41 5.26 -15.55 3.34
CA PHE A 41 4.53 -14.43 3.95
C PHE A 41 5.08 -14.13 5.34
N HIS A 42 5.10 -12.86 5.69
CA HIS A 42 5.45 -12.41 7.03
C HIS A 42 4.34 -12.76 8.02
N HIS A 43 4.73 -13.37 9.15
CA HIS A 43 3.81 -13.68 10.23
C HIS A 43 3.88 -12.60 11.31
N PHE A 44 2.74 -11.96 11.59
CA PHE A 44 2.65 -10.81 12.50
C PHE A 44 2.28 -11.25 13.93
N HIS A 45 3.22 -11.90 14.63
CA HIS A 45 2.97 -12.42 15.98
C HIS A 45 2.55 -11.33 16.99
N GLY A 46 3.08 -10.11 16.84
CA GLY A 46 2.70 -8.94 17.66
C GLY A 46 1.55 -8.11 17.07
N GLY A 47 0.93 -8.57 15.98
CA GLY A 47 -0.06 -7.84 15.21
C GLY A 47 0.50 -6.67 14.40
N ILE A 48 -0.40 -5.82 13.90
CA ILE A 48 -0.07 -4.75 12.93
C ILE A 48 -0.24 -3.33 13.48
N SER A 49 -1.01 -3.16 14.57
CA SER A 49 -1.37 -1.82 15.11
C SER A 49 -0.17 -0.97 15.53
N LYS A 50 0.92 -1.58 15.99
CA LYS A 50 2.10 -0.89 16.53
C LYS A 50 3.25 -0.71 15.54
N LEU A 51 3.08 -1.11 14.28
CA LEU A 51 4.17 -1.00 13.31
C LEU A 51 4.37 0.47 12.91
N LYS A 52 5.56 1.01 13.21
CA LYS A 52 5.93 2.40 12.92
C LYS A 52 6.54 2.60 11.54
N GLN A 53 7.29 1.62 11.08
CA GLN A 53 7.91 1.59 9.75
C GLN A 53 7.66 0.21 9.18
N VAL A 54 6.92 0.16 8.07
CA VAL A 54 6.54 -1.09 7.42
C VAL A 54 7.21 -1.12 6.06
N THR A 55 7.95 -2.19 5.80
CA THR A 55 8.56 -2.41 4.48
C THR A 55 7.46 -2.66 3.44
N GLY A 56 7.73 -2.40 2.16
CA GLY A 56 6.75 -2.68 1.10
C GLY A 56 6.27 -4.13 1.12
N HIS A 57 7.17 -5.09 1.37
CA HIS A 57 6.82 -6.50 1.50
C HIS A 57 5.84 -6.77 2.65
N ALA A 58 6.09 -6.18 3.83
CA ALA A 58 5.18 -6.32 4.96
C ALA A 58 3.83 -5.64 4.68
N GLN A 59 3.80 -4.49 4.00
CA GLN A 59 2.55 -3.85 3.57
C GLN A 59 1.75 -4.77 2.65
N CYS A 60 2.38 -5.39 1.65
CA CYS A 60 1.72 -6.35 0.77
C CYS A 60 1.13 -7.54 1.55
N ASN A 61 1.86 -8.09 2.52
CA ASN A 61 1.33 -9.19 3.34
C ASN A 61 0.11 -8.75 4.17
N VAL A 62 0.13 -7.54 4.74
CA VAL A 62 -1.03 -6.99 5.45
C VAL A 62 -2.22 -6.80 4.49
N GLN A 63 -1.98 -6.25 3.30
CA GLN A 63 -3.01 -6.06 2.26
C GLN A 63 -3.75 -7.36 1.91
N CYS A 64 -3.04 -8.48 1.81
CA CYS A 64 -3.62 -9.77 1.47
C CYS A 64 -4.58 -10.34 2.54
N SER A 65 -4.42 -9.96 3.81
CA SER A 65 -5.15 -10.58 4.92
C SER A 65 -6.13 -9.64 5.61
N ILE A 66 -5.91 -8.32 5.56
CA ILE A 66 -6.63 -7.36 6.42
C ILE A 66 -8.14 -7.34 6.17
N VAL A 67 -8.59 -7.52 4.93
CA VAL A 67 -10.02 -7.55 4.58
C VAL A 67 -10.68 -8.77 5.20
N ALA A 68 -10.08 -9.96 5.04
CA ALA A 68 -10.60 -11.20 5.60
C ALA A 68 -10.62 -11.18 7.13
N VAL A 69 -9.55 -10.66 7.73
CA VAL A 69 -9.42 -10.47 9.19
C VAL A 69 -10.53 -9.55 9.72
N SER A 70 -10.88 -8.50 8.99
CA SER A 70 -11.79 -7.48 9.50
C SER A 70 -13.28 -7.76 9.21
N MET A 71 -13.61 -8.77 8.41
CA MET A 71 -14.94 -8.93 7.79
C MET A 71 -16.11 -9.00 8.77
N ASP A 72 -15.92 -9.65 9.92
CA ASP A 72 -16.96 -9.83 10.94
C ASP A 72 -16.98 -8.72 12.00
N ALA A 73 -16.02 -7.81 11.95
CA ALA A 73 -15.79 -6.80 13.00
C ALA A 73 -16.21 -5.38 12.60
N VAL A 74 -16.59 -5.15 11.34
CA VAL A 74 -16.99 -3.82 10.84
C VAL A 74 -18.32 -3.84 10.09
N PRO A 75 -19.04 -2.71 9.98
CA PRO A 75 -20.25 -2.61 9.18
C PRO A 75 -20.02 -3.04 7.73
N SER A 76 -20.96 -3.77 7.15
CA SER A 76 -20.83 -4.32 5.79
C SER A 76 -20.59 -3.24 4.74
N THR A 77 -21.27 -2.09 4.82
CA THR A 77 -21.10 -0.95 3.90
C THR A 77 -19.71 -0.33 4.00
N MET A 78 -19.17 -0.20 5.22
CA MET A 78 -17.78 0.22 5.43
C MET A 78 -16.80 -0.78 4.81
N MET A 79 -17.04 -2.09 5.01
CA MET A 79 -16.19 -3.13 4.41
C MET A 79 -16.23 -3.08 2.89
N THR A 80 -17.41 -2.90 2.28
CA THR A 80 -17.56 -2.71 0.83
C THR A 80 -16.74 -1.53 0.33
N ALA A 81 -16.77 -0.39 1.03
CA ALA A 81 -15.93 0.76 0.66
C ALA A 81 -14.43 0.42 0.70
N VAL A 82 -13.96 -0.21 1.78
CA VAL A 82 -12.54 -0.58 1.92
C VAL A 82 -12.13 -1.61 0.87
N GLN A 83 -12.97 -2.61 0.60
CA GLN A 83 -12.73 -3.63 -0.42
C GLN A 83 -12.67 -3.02 -1.82
N ALA A 84 -13.64 -2.19 -2.22
CA ALA A 84 -13.64 -1.52 -3.51
C ALA A 84 -12.38 -0.65 -3.70
N LEU A 85 -11.92 0.01 -2.63
CA LEU A 85 -10.69 0.78 -2.67
C LEU A 85 -9.43 -0.10 -2.77
N MET A 86 -9.45 -1.30 -2.20
CA MET A 86 -8.37 -2.29 -2.35
C MET A 86 -8.33 -2.86 -3.76
N ASP A 87 -9.50 -3.20 -4.33
CA ASP A 87 -9.63 -3.69 -5.70
C ASP A 87 -9.12 -2.65 -6.69
N PHE A 88 -9.48 -1.37 -6.50
CA PHE A 88 -8.91 -0.27 -7.27
C PHE A 88 -7.38 -0.28 -7.22
N GLN A 89 -6.79 -0.34 -6.02
CA GLN A 89 -5.34 -0.29 -5.82
C GLN A 89 -4.64 -1.50 -6.47
N TYR A 90 -5.25 -2.67 -6.42
CA TYR A 90 -4.71 -3.88 -7.04
C TYR A 90 -4.79 -3.82 -8.57
N LEU A 91 -5.93 -3.40 -9.13
CA LEU A 91 -6.14 -3.36 -10.58
C LEU A 91 -5.22 -2.36 -11.28
N VAL A 92 -4.98 -1.18 -10.69
CA VAL A 92 -4.10 -0.16 -11.28
C VAL A 92 -2.62 -0.56 -11.30
N GLN A 93 -2.24 -1.62 -10.57
CA GLN A 93 -0.89 -2.20 -10.59
C GLN A 93 -0.72 -3.27 -11.67
N SER A 94 -1.79 -3.60 -12.42
CA SER A 94 -1.69 -4.58 -13.49
C SER A 94 -0.63 -4.17 -14.52
N PRO A 95 0.27 -5.09 -14.94
CA PRO A 95 1.28 -4.80 -15.96
C PRO A 95 0.66 -4.54 -17.33
N ILE A 96 -0.57 -5.03 -17.55
CA ILE A 96 -1.33 -4.88 -18.79
C ILE A 96 -2.71 -4.37 -18.42
N ILE A 97 -3.07 -3.20 -18.94
CA ILE A 97 -4.37 -2.57 -18.72
C ILE A 97 -5.01 -2.36 -20.09
N ASP A 98 -6.06 -3.13 -20.36
CA ASP A 98 -6.93 -2.97 -21.53
C ASP A 98 -8.21 -2.20 -21.16
N ASP A 99 -9.11 -1.99 -22.12
CA ASP A 99 -10.37 -1.27 -21.88
C ASP A 99 -11.27 -1.97 -20.84
N ILE A 100 -11.18 -3.30 -20.71
CA ILE A 100 -11.94 -4.07 -19.71
C ILE A 100 -11.37 -3.75 -18.33
N GLN A 101 -10.04 -3.79 -18.17
CA GLN A 101 -9.37 -3.42 -16.92
C GLN A 101 -9.64 -1.96 -16.55
N LEU A 102 -9.63 -1.03 -17.52
CA LEU A 102 -10.00 0.37 -17.26
C LEU A 102 -11.44 0.50 -16.75
N THR A 103 -12.36 -0.32 -17.26
CA THR A 103 -13.74 -0.37 -16.78
C THR A 103 -13.78 -0.85 -15.34
N HIS A 104 -13.10 -1.97 -15.01
CA HIS A 104 -13.04 -2.46 -13.64
C HIS A 104 -12.40 -1.47 -12.66
N ILE A 105 -11.33 -0.78 -13.07
CA ILE A 105 -10.69 0.28 -12.26
C ILE A 105 -11.71 1.41 -11.98
N SER A 106 -12.45 1.85 -13.00
CA SER A 106 -13.45 2.90 -12.85
C SER A 106 -14.58 2.46 -11.92
N THR A 107 -15.11 1.25 -12.12
CA THR A 107 -16.20 0.69 -11.30
C THR A 107 -15.78 0.51 -9.85
N ALA A 108 -14.56 0.04 -9.57
CA ALA A 108 -14.06 -0.09 -8.20
C ALA A 108 -13.96 1.28 -7.51
N LEU A 109 -13.53 2.32 -8.23
CA LEU A 109 -13.48 3.68 -7.68
C LEU A 109 -14.89 4.27 -7.44
N GLU A 110 -15.82 4.02 -8.34
CA GLU A 110 -17.23 4.40 -8.19
C GLU A 110 -17.88 3.71 -7.00
N GLU A 111 -17.65 2.41 -6.83
CA GLU A 111 -18.16 1.63 -5.69
C GLU A 111 -17.57 2.13 -4.36
N PHE A 112 -16.28 2.48 -4.33
CA PHE A 112 -15.70 3.17 -3.19
C PHE A 112 -16.43 4.49 -2.93
N HIS A 113 -16.62 5.33 -3.94
CA HIS A 113 -17.29 6.62 -3.78
C HIS A 113 -18.76 6.51 -3.33
N ALA A 114 -19.45 5.45 -3.72
CA ALA A 114 -20.83 5.20 -3.30
C ALA A 114 -20.94 4.77 -1.82
N ASN A 115 -19.90 4.15 -1.26
CA ASN A 115 -19.93 3.57 0.08
C ASN A 115 -19.04 4.29 1.10
N LYS A 116 -18.12 5.15 0.66
CA LYS A 116 -17.09 5.75 1.52
C LYS A 116 -17.68 6.46 2.74
N ASP A 117 -18.81 7.14 2.62
CA ASP A 117 -19.42 7.91 3.71
C ASP A 117 -19.74 7.05 4.94
N ALA A 118 -19.97 5.74 4.75
CA ALA A 118 -20.11 4.79 5.85
C ALA A 118 -18.88 4.75 6.80
N ILE A 119 -17.67 5.04 6.30
CA ILE A 119 -16.44 5.11 7.10
C ILE A 119 -16.48 6.32 8.05
N ILE A 120 -17.02 7.46 7.58
CA ILE A 120 -17.19 8.67 8.38
C ILE A 120 -18.35 8.49 9.36
N ASP A 121 -19.49 7.99 8.88
CA ASP A 121 -20.69 7.79 9.69
C ASP A 121 -20.45 6.81 10.86
N SER A 122 -19.56 5.84 10.66
CA SER A 122 -19.13 4.91 11.71
C SER A 122 -18.10 5.51 12.69
N GLY A 123 -17.61 6.72 12.44
CA GLY A 123 -16.60 7.40 13.27
C GLY A 123 -15.18 6.84 13.14
N PHE A 124 -14.93 5.94 12.18
CA PHE A 124 -13.64 5.24 12.03
C PHE A 124 -12.70 5.88 11.01
N CYS A 125 -13.09 7.01 10.42
CA CYS A 125 -12.23 7.79 9.54
C CYS A 125 -11.11 8.49 10.35
N CYS A 126 -10.09 7.74 10.75
CA CYS A 126 -9.02 8.20 11.64
C CYS A 126 -7.82 8.76 10.83
N GLY A 127 -7.34 9.96 11.17
CA GLY A 127 -6.18 10.62 10.53
C GLY A 127 -4.81 10.22 11.11
N GLN A 128 -3.72 10.89 10.66
CA GLN A 128 -2.35 10.61 11.14
C GLN A 128 -2.12 10.82 12.65
N HIS A 129 -3.06 11.45 13.37
CA HIS A 129 -3.00 11.68 14.82
C HIS A 129 -4.17 11.08 15.60
N GLY A 130 -4.92 10.14 15.01
CA GLY A 130 -6.06 9.50 15.67
C GLY A 130 -7.30 10.39 15.84
N GLY A 131 -7.28 11.61 15.30
CA GLY A 131 -8.47 12.46 15.18
C GLY A 131 -9.41 11.91 14.11
N VAL A 132 -10.71 11.93 14.39
CA VAL A 132 -11.77 11.61 13.43
C VAL A 132 -11.82 12.72 12.38
N ILE A 133 -11.80 12.34 11.11
CA ILE A 133 -11.89 13.23 9.95
C ILE A 133 -13.31 13.12 9.39
N GLU A 134 -14.03 14.24 9.42
CA GLU A 134 -15.43 14.33 8.94
C GLU A 134 -15.53 14.76 7.46
N ASN A 135 -14.43 14.69 6.70
CA ASN A 135 -14.38 15.09 5.30
C ASN A 135 -13.47 14.19 4.46
N TRP A 136 -13.62 14.29 3.14
CA TRP A 136 -12.84 13.53 2.16
C TRP A 136 -11.69 14.34 1.53
N TYR A 137 -11.21 15.40 2.18
CA TYR A 137 -10.10 16.22 1.68
C TYR A 137 -8.74 15.53 1.84
N ILE A 138 -8.61 14.39 1.18
CA ILE A 138 -7.40 13.59 1.12
C ILE A 138 -6.88 13.74 -0.31
N PRO A 139 -5.84 14.57 -0.56
CA PRO A 139 -5.35 14.85 -1.91
C PRO A 139 -4.99 13.58 -2.70
N LYS A 140 -4.49 12.54 -2.00
CA LYS A 140 -4.19 11.24 -2.60
C LYS A 140 -5.45 10.51 -3.10
N LEU A 141 -6.60 10.68 -2.46
CA LEU A 141 -7.89 10.13 -2.94
C LEU A 141 -8.39 10.88 -4.16
N GLU A 142 -8.32 12.21 -4.15
CA GLU A 142 -8.73 13.04 -5.30
C GLU A 142 -7.90 12.69 -6.55
N LEU A 143 -6.59 12.50 -6.38
CA LEU A 143 -5.69 12.08 -7.45
C LEU A 143 -6.07 10.73 -8.07
N MET A 144 -6.83 9.86 -7.38
CA MET A 144 -7.25 8.59 -7.95
C MET A 144 -8.22 8.74 -9.12
N GLN A 145 -9.00 9.83 -9.13
CA GLN A 145 -9.95 10.13 -10.20
C GLN A 145 -9.26 10.42 -11.54
N SER A 146 -8.00 10.86 -11.51
CA SER A 146 -7.24 11.11 -12.72
C SER A 146 -6.52 9.88 -13.27
N ILE A 147 -6.56 8.72 -12.58
CA ILE A 147 -5.79 7.54 -13.00
C ILE A 147 -6.25 7.03 -14.36
N VAL A 148 -7.54 6.74 -14.53
CA VAL A 148 -8.08 6.21 -15.78
C VAL A 148 -7.85 7.17 -16.96
N PRO A 149 -8.14 8.49 -16.85
CA PRO A 149 -7.76 9.46 -17.87
C PRO A 149 -6.26 9.47 -18.18
N SER A 150 -5.41 9.37 -17.16
CA SER A 150 -3.96 9.37 -17.34
C SER A 150 -3.48 8.14 -18.10
N ILE A 151 -4.02 6.96 -17.78
CA ILE A 151 -3.67 5.71 -18.47
C ILE A 151 -4.05 5.79 -19.95
N ARG A 152 -5.24 6.32 -20.27
CA ARG A 152 -5.68 6.51 -21.66
C ARG A 152 -4.77 7.46 -22.45
N ASN A 153 -4.25 8.50 -21.80
CA ASN A 153 -3.45 9.53 -22.47
C ASN A 153 -1.95 9.23 -22.53
N THR A 154 -1.42 8.51 -21.54
CA THR A 154 0.04 8.35 -21.34
C THR A 154 0.50 6.90 -21.21
N GLY A 155 -0.43 5.94 -21.24
CA GLY A 155 -0.14 4.52 -21.06
C GLY A 155 -0.07 4.08 -19.60
N VAL A 156 0.27 2.81 -19.38
CA VAL A 156 0.23 2.18 -18.05
C VAL A 156 1.21 2.86 -17.09
N PRO A 157 0.86 3.09 -15.81
CA PRO A 157 1.71 3.86 -14.89
C PRO A 157 2.99 3.13 -14.51
N LEU A 158 2.99 1.79 -14.59
CA LEU A 158 4.14 0.93 -14.26
C LEU A 158 5.39 1.30 -15.07
N GLN A 159 5.25 1.81 -16.30
CA GLN A 159 6.39 2.25 -17.13
C GLN A 159 7.14 3.45 -16.51
N TRP A 160 6.52 4.16 -15.58
CA TRP A 160 7.06 5.34 -14.89
C TRP A 160 7.41 5.06 -13.42
N THR A 161 7.48 3.79 -13.01
CA THR A 161 7.89 3.45 -11.63
C THR A 161 9.34 3.83 -11.37
N THR A 162 9.63 4.28 -10.14
CA THR A 162 11.01 4.49 -9.67
C THR A 162 11.58 3.26 -8.97
N ASP A 163 10.82 2.17 -8.81
CA ASP A 163 11.31 0.93 -8.19
C ASP A 163 12.61 0.44 -8.83
N THR A 164 12.72 0.47 -10.17
CA THR A 164 13.94 0.06 -10.87
C THR A 164 15.12 0.95 -10.49
N THR A 165 14.91 2.26 -10.40
CA THR A 165 15.95 3.21 -10.00
C THR A 165 16.29 3.10 -8.51
N GLU A 166 15.31 2.84 -7.64
CA GLU A 166 15.51 2.62 -6.22
C GLU A 166 16.29 1.32 -5.98
N HIS A 167 15.92 0.24 -6.65
CA HIS A 167 16.61 -1.04 -6.59
C HIS A 167 18.06 -0.92 -7.10
N ALA A 168 18.26 -0.20 -8.21
CA ALA A 168 19.58 0.11 -8.71
C ALA A 168 20.39 0.91 -7.67
N HIS A 169 19.79 1.91 -7.02
CA HIS A 169 20.47 2.67 -5.97
C HIS A 169 20.80 1.82 -4.73
N ILE A 170 19.92 0.89 -4.32
CA ILE A 170 20.21 -0.03 -3.21
C ILE A 170 21.44 -0.88 -3.54
N THR A 171 21.40 -1.57 -4.68
CA THR A 171 22.45 -2.50 -5.10
C THR A 171 23.77 -1.82 -5.44
N ALA A 172 23.72 -0.67 -6.11
CA ALA A 172 24.90 0.07 -6.54
C ALA A 172 25.54 0.92 -5.44
N ILE A 173 24.74 1.45 -4.50
CA ILE A 173 25.19 2.47 -3.53
C ILE A 173 25.02 2.00 -2.08
N LYS A 174 23.81 1.63 -1.65
CA LYS A 174 23.55 1.32 -0.23
C LYS A 174 24.27 0.06 0.23
N ASP A 175 24.09 -1.06 -0.47
CA ASP A 175 24.68 -2.35 -0.05
C ASP A 175 26.22 -2.28 0.02
N PRO A 176 26.93 -1.68 -0.95
CA PRO A 176 28.37 -1.46 -0.84
C PRO A 176 28.77 -0.55 0.32
N ALA A 177 28.01 0.53 0.56
CA ALA A 177 28.28 1.49 1.63
C ALA A 177 28.16 0.87 3.04
N PHE A 178 27.30 -0.14 3.23
CA PHE A 178 27.13 -0.83 4.51
C PHE A 178 28.08 -2.02 4.72
N SER A 179 28.95 -2.34 3.75
CA SER A 179 29.78 -3.55 3.78
C SER A 179 31.02 -3.48 4.68
N SER A 180 31.51 -2.30 5.10
CA SER A 180 32.55 -2.15 6.15
C SER A 180 32.84 -0.69 6.58
N ASN A 181 33.50 -0.50 7.74
CA ASN A 181 34.32 0.64 8.25
C ASN A 181 34.05 2.11 7.81
N ASN A 182 32.83 2.50 7.43
CA ASN A 182 32.43 3.91 7.20
C ASN A 182 33.26 4.69 6.16
N ASN A 183 33.83 4.02 5.15
CA ASN A 183 34.55 4.68 4.06
C ASN A 183 33.83 4.46 2.72
N TYR A 184 32.75 5.21 2.51
CA TYR A 184 31.71 4.94 1.53
C TYR A 184 32.19 5.07 0.07
N ASP A 185 32.79 6.20 -0.32
CA ASP A 185 33.09 6.49 -1.73
C ASP A 185 34.06 5.45 -2.35
N PRO A 186 35.21 5.10 -1.74
CA PRO A 186 36.14 4.13 -2.32
C PRO A 186 35.56 2.72 -2.36
N GLN A 187 34.60 2.40 -1.48
CA GLN A 187 33.94 1.09 -1.44
C GLN A 187 32.93 0.96 -2.57
N ILE A 188 32.07 1.97 -2.75
CA ILE A 188 31.11 2.03 -3.85
C ILE A 188 31.84 1.96 -5.19
N CYS A 189 32.89 2.77 -5.39
CA CYS A 189 33.67 2.74 -6.63
C CYS A 189 34.28 1.36 -6.91
N ARG A 190 34.88 0.71 -5.90
CA ARG A 190 35.44 -0.65 -6.06
C ARG A 190 34.38 -1.70 -6.34
N HIS A 191 33.19 -1.59 -5.75
CA HIS A 191 32.09 -2.50 -6.03
C HIS A 191 31.65 -2.35 -7.50
N LEU A 192 31.37 -1.12 -7.94
CA LEU A 192 30.99 -0.83 -9.33
C LEU A 192 32.06 -1.29 -10.35
N ASP A 193 33.34 -1.09 -10.06
CA ASP A 193 34.45 -1.54 -10.90
C ASP A 193 34.52 -3.07 -11.06
N ARG A 194 34.08 -3.82 -10.05
CA ARG A 194 34.05 -5.29 -10.08
C ARG A 194 32.82 -5.79 -10.83
N THR A 195 31.66 -5.18 -10.62
CA THR A 195 30.40 -5.58 -11.25
C THR A 195 30.38 -5.27 -12.74
N ASN A 196 31.08 -4.22 -13.21
CA ASN A 196 31.18 -3.87 -14.64
C ASN A 196 32.12 -4.76 -15.47
N LYS A 197 32.89 -5.66 -14.84
CA LYS A 197 33.90 -6.51 -15.52
C LYS A 197 33.47 -7.97 -15.69
N CYS A 198 32.26 -8.32 -15.27
CA CYS A 198 31.65 -9.64 -15.46
C CYS A 198 30.53 -9.54 -16.50
#